data_AF-D3CW84-F1
#
_entry.id   AF-D3CW84-F1
#
_cell.length_a   1.000
_cell.length_b   1.000
_cell.length_c   1.000
_cell.angle_alpha   90.00
_cell.angle_beta   90.00
_cell.angle_gamma   90.00
#
_symmetry.space_group_name_H-M   'P 1'
#
loop_
_entity.id
_entity.type
_entity.pdbx_description
1 polymer ?
#
loop_
_entity_poly.entity_id
_entity_poly.type
_entity_poly.pdbx_seq_one_letter_code
_entity_poly.pdbx_strand_id
1 'polypeptide(L)'
;MGGGGTDLRAGFAAALRHRPDVIVALTDGQTPWPRRPPSRTVIGLFDRPGTWSEDSEYVPEAPPAWARLVQIGDRRVRIMIV
;
A
#
# COMPACT_ATOMS: atom_id res chain seq x y z
N MET A 1 5.16 -20.56 -0.32
CA MET A 1 5.67 -19.83 -1.48
C MET A 1 4.94 -18.50 -1.56
N GLY A 2 5.61 -17.39 -1.24
CA GLY A 2 5.04 -16.05 -1.28
C GLY A 2 6.17 -15.04 -1.27
N GLY A 3 6.89 -14.95 -2.40
CA GLY A 3 8.07 -14.09 -2.57
C GLY A 3 7.99 -13.16 -3.79
N GLY A 4 6.85 -13.14 -4.50
CA GLY A 4 6.61 -12.17 -5.56
C GLY A 4 5.96 -10.94 -4.95
N GLY A 5 6.66 -9.81 -4.91
CA GLY A 5 6.09 -8.54 -4.43
C GLY A 5 4.73 -8.25 -5.06
N THR A 6 3.83 -7.61 -4.31
CA THR A 6 2.50 -7.24 -4.83
C THR A 6 2.61 -5.96 -5.64
N ASP A 7 2.23 -5.97 -6.92
CA ASP A 7 2.12 -4.76 -7.73
C ASP A 7 0.76 -4.07 -7.47
N LEU A 8 0.76 -3.02 -6.64
CA LEU A 8 -0.46 -2.28 -6.32
C LEU A 8 -1.03 -1.54 -7.54
N ARG A 9 -0.24 -1.27 -8.59
CA ARG A 9 -0.78 -0.64 -9.82
C ARG A 9 -1.88 -1.50 -10.43
N ALA A 10 -1.70 -2.82 -10.44
CA ALA A 10 -2.70 -3.77 -10.91
C ALA A 10 -3.95 -3.78 -10.01
N GLY A 11 -3.77 -3.73 -8.69
CA GLY A 11 -4.87 -3.64 -7.72
C GLY A 11 -5.70 -2.36 -7.87
N PHE A 12 -5.04 -1.21 -8.05
CA PHE A 12 -5.71 0.06 -8.32
C PHE A 12 -6.47 0.04 -9.64
N ALA A 13 -5.86 -0.48 -10.72
CA ALA A 13 -6.53 -0.62 -12.01
C ALA A 13 -7.81 -1.48 -11.89
N ALA A 14 -7.77 -2.53 -11.06
CA ALA A 14 -8.94 -3.36 -10.79
C ALA A 14 -10.02 -2.62 -9.99
N ALA A 15 -9.63 -1.96 -8.90
CA ALA A 15 -10.55 -1.20 -8.06
C ALA A 15 -11.24 -0.08 -8.85
N LEU A 16 -10.51 0.65 -9.69
CA LEU A 16 -11.02 1.78 -10.46
C LEU A 16 -12.14 1.41 -11.45
N ARG A 17 -12.25 0.14 -11.86
CA ARG A 17 -13.39 -0.33 -12.68
C ARG A 17 -14.73 -0.18 -11.97
N HIS A 18 -14.72 -0.16 -10.64
CA HIS A 18 -15.91 0.01 -9.80
C HIS A 18 -16.19 1.48 -9.46
N ARG A 19 -15.38 2.42 -9.99
CA ARG A 19 -15.48 3.88 -9.75
C ARG A 19 -15.60 4.24 -8.26
N PRO A 20 -14.71 3.74 -7.39
CA PRO A 20 -14.80 4.02 -5.97
C PRO A 20 -14.50 5.49 -5.67
N ASP A 21 -15.20 6.07 -4.70
CA ASP A 21 -14.85 7.40 -4.18
C ASP A 21 -13.53 7.37 -3.40
N VAL A 22 -13.29 6.26 -2.68
CA VAL A 22 -12.12 6.04 -1.82
C VAL A 22 -11.53 4.66 -2.07
N ILE A 23 -10.20 4.61 -2.21
CA ILE A 23 -9.42 3.37 -2.18
C ILE A 23 -8.62 3.34 -0.88
N VAL A 24 -8.76 2.25 -0.12
CA VAL A 24 -7.92 1.97 1.05
C VAL A 24 -6.97 0.84 0.69
N ALA A 25 -5.66 1.13 0.63
CA ALA A 25 -4.63 0.15 0.35
C ALA A 25 -3.85 -0.14 1.65
N LEU A 26 -3.84 -1.40 2.07
CA LEU A 26 -3.07 -1.86 3.23
C LEU A 26 -1.81 -2.59 2.71
N THR A 27 -0.63 -2.10 3.07
CA THR A 27 0.64 -2.59 2.52
C THR A 27 1.80 -2.28 3.46
N ASP A 28 2.89 -3.00 3.32
CA ASP A 28 4.18 -2.69 3.94
C ASP A 28 5.03 -1.74 3.09
N GLY A 29 4.51 -1.30 1.93
CA GLY A 29 5.16 -0.36 1.04
C GLY A 29 6.11 -0.99 0.01
N GLN A 30 6.33 -2.32 0.03
CA GLN A 30 7.18 -2.99 -0.96
C GLN A 30 6.42 -3.21 -2.28
N THR A 31 6.10 -2.11 -2.95
CA THR A 31 5.26 -2.11 -4.14
C THR A 31 5.48 -0.85 -4.99
N PRO A 32 5.45 -0.98 -6.33
CA PRO A 32 5.37 0.21 -7.17
C PRO A 32 4.03 0.92 -6.98
N TRP A 33 4.07 2.23 -6.83
CA TRP A 33 2.86 3.05 -6.68
C TRP A 33 2.26 3.43 -8.04
N PRO A 34 0.94 3.55 -8.16
CA PRO A 34 0.32 4.06 -9.37
C PRO A 34 0.54 5.58 -9.49
N ARG A 35 0.30 6.12 -10.69
CA ARG A 35 0.06 7.56 -10.84
C ARG A 35 -1.21 7.94 -10.07
N ARG A 36 -1.33 9.21 -9.67
CA ARG A 36 -2.46 9.71 -8.89
C ARG A 36 -3.80 9.28 -9.53
N PRO A 37 -4.62 8.46 -8.85
CA PRO A 37 -5.93 8.08 -9.34
C PRO A 37 -6.95 9.21 -9.14
N PRO A 38 -8.12 9.15 -9.82
CA PRO A 38 -9.21 10.09 -9.58
C PRO A 38 -9.86 9.90 -8.19
N SER A 39 -9.81 8.68 -7.64
CA SER A 39 -10.32 8.36 -6.30
C SER A 39 -9.43 8.95 -5.21
N ARG A 40 -10.01 9.33 -4.08
CA ARG A 40 -9.23 9.61 -2.87
C ARG A 40 -8.55 8.33 -2.42
N THR A 41 -7.36 8.41 -1.84
CA THR A 41 -6.60 7.23 -1.44
C THR A 41 -6.08 7.37 -0.03
N VAL A 42 -6.32 6.32 0.76
CA VAL A 42 -5.72 6.11 2.07
C VAL A 42 -4.77 4.93 1.98
N ILE A 43 -3.51 5.15 2.35
CA ILE A 43 -2.52 4.09 2.46
C ILE A 43 -2.36 3.79 3.95
N GLY A 44 -2.77 2.59 4.34
CA GLY A 44 -2.40 2.00 5.61
C GLY A 44 -1.04 1.33 5.48
N LEU A 45 0.01 1.98 5.99
CA LEU A 45 1.37 1.48 5.91
C LEU A 45 1.70 0.71 7.19
N PHE A 46 2.02 -0.57 7.06
CA PHE A 46 2.47 -1.38 8.21
C PHE A 46 3.92 -1.08 8.55
N ASP A 47 4.21 -0.91 9.84
CA ASP A 47 5.59 -0.91 10.34
C ASP A 47 6.21 -2.27 10.04
N ARG A 48 7.31 -2.27 9.27
CA ARG A 48 8.07 -3.49 9.00
C ARG A 48 9.34 -3.47 9.84
N PRO A 49 9.54 -4.40 10.80
CA PRO A 49 10.84 -4.59 11.41
C PRO A 49 11.82 -5.05 10.32
N GLY A 50 12.96 -4.37 10.21
CA GLY A 50 13.86 -4.37 9.04
C GLY A 50 14.64 -5.67 8.75
N THR A 51 14.04 -6.85 8.94
CA THR A 51 14.75 -8.14 8.89
C THR A 51 14.34 -9.07 7.75
N TRP A 52 13.55 -8.63 6.77
CA TRP A 52 13.22 -9.48 5.61
C TRP A 52 13.96 -8.99 4.36
N SER A 53 15.10 -9.62 4.10
CA SER A 53 15.85 -9.53 2.85
C SER A 53 16.13 -10.95 2.36
N GLU A 54 15.23 -11.51 1.54
CA GLU A 54 15.65 -12.47 0.52
C GLU A 54 15.84 -11.65 -0.75
N ASP A 55 17.08 -11.22 -1.01
CA ASP A 55 17.58 -10.68 -2.29
C ASP A 55 16.57 -9.96 -3.19
N SER A 56 15.90 -8.93 -2.67
CA SER A 56 15.04 -8.07 -3.50
C SER A 56 15.85 -6.87 -4.00
N GLU A 57 16.19 -6.87 -5.29
CA GLU A 57 16.77 -5.69 -5.97
C GLU A 57 15.82 -4.48 -5.96
N TYR A 58 14.55 -4.69 -5.60
CA TYR A 58 13.54 -3.65 -5.56
C TYR A 58 13.68 -2.79 -4.31
N VAL A 59 14.16 -1.56 -4.51
CA VAL A 59 14.13 -0.49 -3.50
C VAL A 59 12.75 0.15 -3.53
N PRO A 60 11.96 0.06 -2.44
CA PRO A 60 10.64 0.68 -2.40
C PRO A 60 10.72 2.19 -2.57
N GLU A 61 9.84 2.73 -3.41
CA GLU A 61 9.60 4.17 -3.45
C GLU A 61 8.82 4.60 -2.21
N ALA A 62 9.11 5.81 -1.70
CA ALA A 62 8.34 6.39 -0.61
C ALA A 62 6.84 6.45 -0.99
N PRO A 63 5.91 6.24 -0.04
CA PRO A 63 4.49 6.39 -0.31
C PRO A 63 4.18 7.75 -0.95
N PRO A 64 3.31 7.78 -1.96
CA PRO A 64 3.08 8.99 -2.72
C PRO A 64 2.41 10.09 -1.90
N ALA A 65 2.92 11.33 -2.01
CA ALA A 65 2.40 12.49 -1.26
C ALA A 65 0.94 12.86 -1.58
N TRP A 66 0.37 12.36 -2.68
CA TRP A 66 -1.03 12.58 -3.03
C TRP A 66 -2.00 11.69 -2.24
N ALA A 67 -1.51 10.66 -1.56
CA ALA A 67 -2.31 9.78 -0.71
C ALA A 67 -2.29 10.23 0.75
N ARG A 68 -3.38 9.95 1.47
CA ARG A 68 -3.39 10.08 2.92
C ARG A 68 -2.69 8.87 3.53
N LEU A 69 -1.55 9.07 4.16
CA LEU A 69 -0.81 8.02 4.84
C LEU A 69 -1.30 7.82 6.29
N VAL A 70 -1.48 6.57 6.69
CA VAL A 70 -1.79 6.15 8.06
C VAL A 70 -0.78 5.05 8.43
N GLN A 71 0.05 5.32 9.44
CA GLN A 71 0.98 4.32 9.97
C GLN A 71 0.21 3.32 10.85
N ILE A 72 0.46 2.03 10.65
CA ILE A 72 -0.17 0.91 11.35
C ILE A 72 0.93 0.09 12.01
N GLY A 73 0.94 0.05 13.34
CA GLY A 73 2.04 -0.57 14.10
C GLY A 73 2.28 0.14 15.42
N ASP A 74 1.99 1.45 15.48
CA ASP A 74 1.82 2.16 16.74
C ASP A 74 0.55 1.67 17.44
N ARG A 75 0.63 1.45 18.77
CA ARG A 75 -0.46 0.92 19.64
C ARG A 75 -1.76 1.74 19.59
N ARG A 76 -1.78 2.85 18.85
CA ARG A 76 -2.89 3.80 18.72
C ARG A 76 -3.78 3.55 17.50
N VAL A 77 -3.35 2.78 16.50
CA VAL A 77 -4.13 2.56 15.26
C VAL A 77 -4.57 1.10 15.17
N ARG A 78 -5.89 0.87 15.25
CA ARG A 78 -6.52 -0.44 14.99
C ARG A 78 -7.41 -0.33 13.77
N ILE A 79 -7.20 -1.20 12.79
CA ILE A 79 -8.08 -1.34 11.62
C ILE A 79 -8.95 -2.57 11.83
N MET A 80 -10.26 -2.40 11.73
CA MET A 80 -11.23 -3.49 11.74
C MET A 80 -12.00 -3.44 10.41
N ILE A 81 -11.88 -4.50 9.63
CA ILE A 81 -12.69 -4.72 8.43
C ILE A 81 -13.77 -5.70 8.87
N VAL A 82 -15.03 -5.28 8.78
CA VAL A 82 -16.21 -6.09 9.12
C VAL A 82 -16.80 -6.74 7.88
#